data_AF-A0A224YFZ7-F1
#
_entry.id   AF-A0A224YFZ7-F1
#
_cell.length_a   1.000
_cell.length_b   1.000
_cell.length_c   1.000
_cell.angle_alpha   90.00
_cell.angle_beta   90.00
_cell.angle_gamma   90.00
#
_symmetry.space_group_name_H-M   'P 1'
#
loop_
_entity.id
_entity.type
_entity.pdbx_description
1 polymer ?
#
loop_
_entity_poly.entity_id
_entity_poly.type
_entity_poly.pdbx_seq_one_letter_code
_entity_poly.pdbx_strand_id
1 'polypeptide(L)'
;MKGDYYRYLAEVATGEQRNSVVEESQKAYQEAFDISKGKMQPTHPIRLGLALNFSVFYYEILTAPDRACHLAKQAFDDAIAELDTLNEDSYKDSTLIMQLLRDNL
;
A
#
# COMPACT_ATOMS: atom_id res chain seq x y z
N MET A 1 7.98 2.87 -4.40
CA MET A 1 9.24 3.60 -4.13
C MET A 1 9.07 5.10 -4.04
N LYS A 2 8.70 5.87 -5.10
CA LYS A 2 8.55 7.34 -5.00
C LYS A 2 7.66 7.75 -3.81
N GLY A 3 6.48 7.13 -3.67
CA GLY A 3 5.55 7.38 -2.55
C GLY A 3 6.18 7.18 -1.18
N ASP A 4 6.98 6.12 -1.00
CA ASP A 4 7.66 5.81 0.27
C ASP A 4 8.68 6.87 0.65
N TYR A 5 9.48 7.35 -0.30
CA TYR A 5 10.45 8.41 -0.02
C TYR A 5 9.78 9.73 0.39
N TYR A 6 8.67 10.10 -0.27
CA TYR A 6 7.89 11.26 0.17
C TYR A 6 7.20 11.02 1.51
N ARG A 7 6.77 9.79 1.81
CA ARG A 7 6.21 9.45 3.13
C ARG A 7 7.24 9.65 4.23
N TYR A 8 8.45 9.13 4.08
CA TYR A 8 9.54 9.35 5.04
C TYR A 8 9.90 10.84 5.19
N LEU A 9 9.85 11.59 4.09
CA LEU A 9 10.05 13.04 4.15
C LEU A 9 8.89 13.73 4.89
N ALA A 10 7.66 13.26 4.73
CA ALA A 10 6.49 13.80 5.41
C ALA A 10 6.60 13.63 6.93
N GLU A 11 7.13 12.51 7.41
CA GLU A 11 7.33 12.21 8.84
C GLU A 11 8.17 13.28 9.56
N VAL A 12 9.14 13.89 8.88
CA VAL A 12 10.03 14.91 9.44
C VAL A 12 9.70 16.35 9.02
N ALA A 13 8.94 16.51 7.93
CA ALA A 13 8.56 17.83 7.43
C ALA A 13 7.53 18.51 8.35
N THR A 14 7.62 19.84 8.45
CA THR A 14 6.72 20.67 9.25
C THR A 14 6.16 21.83 8.42
N GLY A 15 5.05 22.42 8.88
CA GLY A 15 4.43 23.58 8.22
C GLY A 15 3.97 23.29 6.78
N GLU A 16 4.09 24.29 5.91
CA GLU A 16 3.64 24.20 4.51
C GLU A 16 4.39 23.13 3.70
N GLN A 17 5.67 22.91 3.99
CA GLN A 17 6.46 21.88 3.31
C GLN A 17 5.87 20.49 3.53
N ARG A 18 5.31 20.21 4.72
CA ARG A 18 4.64 18.93 4.98
C ARG A 18 3.48 18.72 4.02
N ASN A 19 2.64 19.73 3.80
CA ASN A 19 1.45 19.60 2.96
C ASN A 19 1.82 19.22 1.51
N SER A 20 2.80 19.90 0.92
CA SER A 20 3.27 19.60 -0.44
C SER A 20 3.89 18.20 -0.55
N VAL A 21 4.66 17.78 0.45
CA VAL A 21 5.29 16.46 0.49
C VAL A 21 4.25 15.34 0.64
N VAL A 22 3.22 15.55 1.46
CA VAL A 22 2.09 14.63 1.64
C VAL A 22 1.31 14.47 0.34
N GLU A 23 1.04 15.56 -0.36
CA GLU A 23 0.35 15.54 -1.65
C GLU A 23 1.14 14.75 -2.72
N GLU A 24 2.45 14.98 -2.80
CA GLU A 24 3.33 14.22 -3.70
C GLU A 24 3.42 12.73 -3.34
N SER A 25 3.44 12.39 -2.05
CA SER A 25 3.40 11.00 -1.59
C SER A 25 2.10 10.32 -2.01
N GLN A 26 0.96 10.97 -1.75
CA GLN A 26 -0.35 10.44 -2.10
C GLN A 26 -0.50 10.24 -3.61
N LYS A 27 -0.08 11.23 -4.41
CA LYS A 27 -0.12 11.14 -5.87
C LYS A 27 0.73 9.98 -6.40
N ALA A 28 1.94 9.83 -5.87
CA ALA A 28 2.84 8.75 -6.29
C ALA A 28 2.32 7.36 -5.89
N TYR A 29 1.72 7.22 -4.71
CA TYR A 29 1.08 5.96 -4.31
C TYR A 29 -0.14 5.65 -5.18
N GLN A 30 -1.02 6.63 -5.41
CA GLN A 30 -2.23 6.45 -6.21
C GLN A 30 -1.90 6.03 -7.65
N GLU A 31 -0.97 6.74 -8.30
CA GLU A 31 -0.54 6.42 -9.67
C GLU A 31 0.04 5.00 -9.76
N ALA A 32 0.91 4.62 -8.82
CA ALA A 32 1.45 3.27 -8.77
C ALA A 32 0.36 2.22 -8.53
N PHE A 33 -0.63 2.52 -7.68
CA PHE A 33 -1.70 1.59 -7.34
C PHE A 33 -2.61 1.34 -8.54
N ASP A 34 -2.99 2.40 -9.25
CA ASP A 34 -3.81 2.30 -10.47
C ASP A 34 -3.10 1.54 -11.59
N ILE A 35 -1.79 1.78 -11.78
CA ILE A 35 -0.98 0.99 -12.73
C ILE A 35 -0.93 -0.48 -12.31
N SER A 36 -0.71 -0.76 -11.01
CA SER A 36 -0.62 -2.13 -10.52
C SER A 36 -1.91 -2.92 -10.74
N LYS A 37 -3.08 -2.30 -10.60
CA LYS A 37 -4.39 -2.94 -10.86
C LYS A 37 -4.53 -3.44 -12.29
N GLY A 38 -3.96 -2.73 -13.27
CA GLY A 38 -4.03 -3.10 -14.68
C GLY A 38 -2.88 -4.00 -15.17
N LYS A 39 -1.82 -4.18 -14.37
CA LYS A 39 -0.58 -4.86 -14.79
C LYS A 39 -0.21 -6.08 -13.95
N MET A 40 -0.78 -6.23 -12.76
CA MET A 40 -0.40 -7.25 -11.80
C MET A 40 -1.64 -7.89 -11.18
N GLN A 41 -1.59 -9.20 -10.96
CA GLN A 41 -2.63 -9.90 -10.21
C GLN A 41 -2.69 -9.38 -8.77
N PRO A 42 -3.86 -9.45 -8.10
CA PRO A 42 -4.01 -9.03 -6.70
C PRO A 42 -3.02 -9.71 -5.75
N THR A 43 -2.65 -10.95 -6.06
CA THR A 43 -1.70 -11.76 -5.29
C THR A 43 -0.24 -11.41 -5.53
N HIS A 44 0.08 -10.54 -6.50
CA HIS A 44 1.46 -10.22 -6.83
C HIS A 44 2.13 -9.46 -5.66
N PRO A 45 3.34 -9.86 -5.20
CA PRO A 45 3.93 -9.32 -3.98
C PRO A 45 4.19 -7.81 -4.07
N ILE A 46 4.55 -7.28 -5.25
CA ILE A 46 4.71 -5.83 -5.44
C ILE A 46 3.38 -5.07 -5.27
N ARG A 47 2.26 -5.63 -5.75
CA ARG A 47 0.94 -4.99 -5.63
C ARG A 47 0.45 -5.03 -4.19
N LEU A 48 0.64 -6.17 -3.50
CA LEU A 48 0.36 -6.31 -2.08
C LEU A 48 1.20 -5.36 -1.23
N GLY A 49 2.51 -5.31 -1.46
CA GLY A 49 3.42 -4.43 -0.72
C GLY A 49 3.11 -2.95 -0.95
N LEU A 50 2.67 -2.60 -2.15
CA LEU A 50 2.18 -1.27 -2.45
C LEU A 50 0.90 -0.93 -1.66
N ALA A 51 -0.07 -1.84 -1.61
CA ALA A 51 -1.29 -1.64 -0.83
C ALA A 51 -0.99 -1.48 0.67
N LEU A 52 -0.08 -2.31 1.21
CA LEU A 52 0.38 -2.24 2.59
C LEU A 52 1.03 -0.87 2.90
N ASN A 53 1.98 -0.42 2.09
CA ASN A 53 2.64 0.85 2.35
C ASN A 53 1.69 2.04 2.17
N PHE A 54 0.73 1.93 1.25
CA PHE A 54 -0.26 2.98 1.04
C PHE A 54 -1.30 3.01 2.17
N SER A 55 -1.66 1.87 2.78
CA SER A 55 -2.51 1.85 3.98
C SER A 55 -1.79 2.47 5.17
N VAL A 56 -0.49 2.18 5.36
CA VAL A 56 0.35 2.82 6.38
C VAL A 56 0.40 4.34 6.16
N PHE A 57 0.56 4.81 4.91
CA PHE A 57 0.49 6.24 4.59
C PHE A 57 -0.85 6.86 5.02
N TYR A 58 -1.99 6.23 4.71
CA TYR A 58 -3.29 6.73 5.15
C TYR A 58 -3.42 6.81 6.67
N TYR A 59 -2.85 5.83 7.37
CA TYR A 59 -2.91 5.76 8.83
C TYR A 59 -2.00 6.79 9.49
N GLU A 60 -0.70 6.75 9.20
CA GLU A 60 0.34 7.51 9.90
C GLU A 60 0.44 8.96 9.43
N ILE A 61 0.24 9.21 8.14
CA ILE A 61 0.48 10.54 7.55
C ILE A 61 -0.80 11.35 7.42
N LEU A 62 -1.87 10.72 6.91
CA LEU A 62 -3.16 11.37 6.71
C LEU A 62 -4.11 11.23 7.90
N THR A 63 -3.74 10.47 8.93
CA THR A 63 -4.57 10.24 10.13
C THR A 63 -5.99 9.78 9.78
N ALA A 64 -6.11 8.96 8.73
CA ALA A 64 -7.36 8.50 8.15
C ALA A 64 -7.50 6.97 8.30
N PRO A 65 -7.72 6.46 9.54
CA PRO A 65 -7.72 5.03 9.83
C PRO A 65 -8.79 4.27 9.05
N ASP A 66 -9.97 4.86 8.84
CA ASP A 66 -11.04 4.22 8.06
C ASP A 66 -10.60 3.93 6.61
N ARG A 67 -9.86 4.85 6.00
CA ARG A 67 -9.33 4.67 4.63
C ARG A 67 -8.19 3.65 4.60
N ALA A 68 -7.31 3.67 5.60
CA ALA A 68 -6.24 2.69 5.73
C ALA A 68 -6.81 1.27 5.85
N CYS A 69 -7.78 1.08 6.74
CA CYS A 69 -8.45 -0.21 6.96
C CYS A 69 -9.18 -0.67 5.70
N HIS A 70 -9.93 0.23 5.05
CA HIS A 70 -10.63 -0.09 3.81
C HIS A 70 -9.67 -0.57 2.71
N LEU A 71 -8.55 0.14 2.50
CA LEU A 71 -7.55 -0.21 1.49
C LEU A 71 -6.87 -1.54 1.80
N ALA A 72 -6.42 -1.75 3.05
CA ALA A 72 -5.76 -2.97 3.46
C ALA A 72 -6.70 -4.18 3.37
N LYS A 73 -7.95 -4.03 3.80
CA LYS A 73 -8.97 -5.07 3.72
C LYS A 73 -9.31 -5.42 2.29
N GLN A 74 -9.50 -4.42 1.43
CA GLN A 74 -9.76 -4.67 0.01
C GLN A 74 -8.60 -5.45 -0.62
N ALA A 75 -7.35 -5.04 -0.38
CA ALA A 75 -6.19 -5.74 -0.96
C ALA A 75 -6.06 -7.19 -0.44
N PHE A 76 -6.38 -7.41 0.83
CA PHE A 76 -6.41 -8.75 1.42
C PHE A 76 -7.52 -9.61 0.80
N ASP A 77 -8.75 -9.11 0.75
CA ASP A 77 -9.93 -9.82 0.21
C ASP A 77 -9.74 -10.15 -1.29
N ASP A 78 -9.23 -9.19 -2.08
CA ASP A 78 -8.91 -9.39 -3.51
C ASP A 78 -7.85 -10.49 -3.70
N ALA A 79 -6.83 -10.53 -2.83
CA ALA A 79 -5.78 -11.55 -2.90
C ALA A 79 -6.27 -12.93 -2.44
N ILE A 80 -7.15 -13.00 -1.44
CA ILE A 80 -7.80 -14.26 -1.02
C ILE A 80 -8.65 -14.84 -2.16
N ALA A 81 -9.40 -13.99 -2.87
CA ALA A 81 -10.25 -14.42 -3.98
C ALA A 81 -9.47 -15.04 -5.15
N GLU A 82 -8.19 -14.67 -5.30
CA GLU A 82 -7.32 -15.14 -6.38
C GLU A 82 -6.10 -15.92 -5.87
N LEU A 83 -6.16 -16.47 -4.65
CA LEU A 83 -5.05 -17.21 -4.01
C LEU A 83 -4.50 -18.34 -4.89
N ASP A 84 -5.36 -19.00 -5.67
CA ASP A 84 -5.00 -20.11 -6.56
C ASP A 84 -4.10 -19.67 -7.74
N THR A 85 -3.98 -18.36 -7.98
CA THR A 85 -3.13 -17.79 -9.06
C THR A 85 -1.69 -17.56 -8.64
N LEU A 86 -1.33 -17.85 -7.38
CA LEU A 86 0.00 -17.60 -6.85
C LEU A 86 1.06 -18.51 -7.48
N ASN A 87 2.12 -17.89 -7.99
CA ASN A 87 3.33 -18.59 -8.40
C ASN A 87 4.11 -19.07 -7.16
N GLU A 88 4.67 -20.28 -7.23
CA GLU A 88 5.50 -20.87 -6.17
C GLU A 88 6.67 -19.95 -5.78
N ASP A 89 7.28 -19.27 -6.75
CA ASP A 89 8.43 -18.37 -6.53
C ASP A 89 8.07 -17.17 -5.64
N SER A 90 6.83 -16.66 -5.74
CA SER A 90 6.35 -15.49 -5.00
C SER A 90 5.45 -15.84 -3.83
N TYR A 91 5.21 -17.14 -3.58
CA TYR A 91 4.24 -17.62 -2.59
C TYR A 91 4.57 -17.13 -1.19
N LYS A 92 5.85 -17.27 -0.78
CA LYS A 92 6.31 -16.89 0.56
C LYS A 92 6.18 -15.38 0.80
N ASP A 93 6.61 -14.57 -0.17
CA ASP A 93 6.59 -13.11 -0.05
C ASP A 93 5.14 -12.59 0.02
N SER A 94 4.28 -13.10 -0.85
CA SER A 94 2.88 -12.67 -0.91
C SER A 94 2.13 -13.07 0.37
N THR A 95 2.35 -14.30 0.86
CA THR A 95 1.74 -14.78 2.11
C THR A 95 2.22 -13.94 3.31
N LEU A 96 3.51 -13.59 3.36
CA LEU A 96 4.06 -12.71 4.40
C LEU A 96 3.40 -11.33 4.36
N ILE A 97 3.24 -10.74 3.19
CA ILE A 97 2.61 -9.41 3.07
C ILE A 97 1.12 -9.47 3.41
N MET A 98 0.40 -10.51 3.00
CA MET A 98 -0.99 -10.71 3.39
C MET A 98 -1.15 -10.86 4.91
N GLN A 99 -0.20 -11.53 5.56
CA GLN A 99 -0.14 -11.62 7.02
C GLN A 99 0.05 -10.24 7.66
N LEU A 100 0.97 -9.42 7.13
CA LEU A 100 1.17 -8.04 7.60
C LEU A 100 -0.05 -7.14 7.36
N LEU A 101 -0.75 -7.29 6.22
CA LEU A 101 -2.00 -6.58 5.96
C LEU A 101 -3.05 -6.94 7.00
N ARG A 102 -3.18 -8.23 7.35
CA ARG A 102 -4.12 -8.71 8.38
C ARG A 102 -3.78 -8.15 9.77
N ASP A 103 -2.49 -8.06 10.10
CA ASP A 103 -2.06 -7.58 11.42
C ASP A 103 -2.20 -6.06 11.58
N ASN A 104 -2.29 -5.31 10.46
CA ASN A 104 -2.51 -3.87 10.43
C ASN A 104 -4.00 -3.45 10.34
N LEU A 105 -4.92 -4.42 10.25
CA LEU A 105 -6.37 -4.20 10.27
C LEU A 105 -6.92 -4.18 11.70
#